data_AF-A0AA46UCP3-F1
#
_entry.id   AF-A0AA46UCP3-F1
#
_cell.length_a   1.000
_cell.length_b   1.000
_cell.length_c   1.000
_cell.angle_alpha   90.00
_cell.angle_beta   90.00
_cell.angle_gamma   90.00
#
_symmetry.space_group_name_H-M   'P 1'
#
loop_
_entity.id
_entity.type
_entity.pdbx_description
1 polymer ?
#
loop_
_entity_poly.entity_id
_entity_poly.type
_entity_poly.pdbx_seq_one_letter_code
_entity_poly.pdbx_strand_id
1 'polypeptide(L)'
;MIIGSIIGIATLLTVAVALFINQPSFGRTPRGERLERVKQSPNYRNGAFQNLHETTLMTSDRGRFEGILDFLFRKIEGLRPEQPVKAVKTDLRKIGKDEEVLVWFG
;
A
#
# COMPACT_ATOMS: atom_id res chain seq x y z
N MET A 1 0.26 17.08 38.15
CA MET A 1 0.06 15.63 37.90
C MET A 1 -0.62 15.36 36.56
N ILE A 2 -1.78 15.96 36.27
CA ILE A 2 -2.54 15.74 35.02
C ILE A 2 -1.74 16.09 33.74
N ILE A 3 -1.07 17.24 33.71
CA ILE A 3 -0.28 17.67 32.53
C ILE A 3 0.86 16.68 32.24
N GLY A 4 1.54 16.21 33.28
CA GLY A 4 2.61 15.20 33.14
C GLY A 4 2.09 13.87 32.60
N SER A 5 0.91 13.44 33.04
CA SER A 5 0.24 12.24 32.52
C SER A 5 -0.14 12.39 31.04
N ILE A 6 -0.67 13.54 30.63
CA ILE A 6 -1.03 13.80 29.22
C ILE A 6 0.21 13.75 28.32
N ILE A 7 1.30 14.41 28.73
CA ILE A 7 2.57 14.40 27.97
C ILE A 7 3.14 12.98 27.89
N GLY A 8 3.08 12.22 28.99
CA GLY A 8 3.49 10.83 29.02
C GLY A 8 2.73 9.96 28.01
N ILE A 9 1.40 10.08 27.96
CA ILE A 9 0.55 9.35 27.01
C ILE A 9 0.85 9.75 25.57
N ALA A 10 0.95 11.05 25.28
CA ALA A 10 1.24 11.55 23.93
C ALA A 10 2.61 11.06 23.43
N THR A 11 3.61 11.02 24.32
CA THR A 11 4.95 10.51 24.02
C THR A 11 4.89 9.01 23.71
N LEU A 12 4.19 8.23 24.55
CA LEU A 12 4.03 6.79 24.35
C LEU A 12 3.33 6.47 23.02
N LEU A 13 2.26 7.19 22.68
CA LEU A 13 1.55 7.02 21.41
C LEU A 13 2.44 7.33 20.21
N THR A 14 3.24 8.40 20.29
CA THR A 14 4.17 8.78 19.23
C THR A 14 5.22 7.69 18.99
N VAL A 15 5.79 7.15 20.07
CA VAL A 15 6.76 6.04 19.99
C VAL A 15 6.10 4.78 19.42
N ALA A 16 4.89 4.44 19.86
CA ALA A 16 4.16 3.27 19.36
C ALA A 16 3.88 3.38 17.85
N VAL A 17 3.39 4.54 17.38
CA VAL A 17 3.16 4.78 15.95
C VAL A 17 4.46 4.71 15.16
N ALA A 18 5.55 5.30 15.67
CA ALA A 18 6.85 5.24 15.01
C ALA A 18 7.35 3.79 14.87
N LEU A 19 7.26 2.97 15.92
CA LEU A 19 7.63 1.55 15.87
C LEU A 19 6.75 0.77 14.88
N PHE A 20 5.44 1.03 14.89
CA PHE A 20 4.48 0.35 14.02
C PHE A 20 4.74 0.65 12.54
N ILE A 21 5.01 1.90 12.15
CA ILE A 21 5.28 2.25 10.74
C ILE A 21 6.65 1.74 10.26
N ASN A 22 7.60 1.51 11.17
CA ASN A 22 8.95 1.04 10.82
C ASN A 22 9.10 -0.51 10.73
N GLN A 23 8.02 -1.27 10.90
CA GLN A 23 8.05 -2.73 10.74
C GLN A 23 8.28 -3.14 9.27
N PRO A 24 8.82 -4.35 9.00
CA PRO A 24 9.14 -4.80 7.65
C PRO A 24 7.98 -4.79 6.65
N SER A 25 6.73 -5.00 7.10
CA SER A 25 5.55 -5.03 6.22
C SER A 25 5.21 -3.69 5.56
N PHE A 26 5.62 -2.55 6.15
CA PHE A 26 5.49 -1.24 5.50
C PHE A 26 6.60 -0.97 4.49
N GLY A 27 7.67 -1.77 4.48
CA GLY A 27 8.83 -1.56 3.63
C GLY A 27 9.72 -0.39 4.10
N ARG A 28 10.66 0.00 3.24
CA ARG A 28 11.63 1.07 3.51
C ARG A 28 11.91 1.88 2.24
N THR A 29 12.26 3.15 2.41
CA THR A 29 12.77 4.00 1.32
C THR A 29 14.05 3.40 0.72
N PRO A 30 14.26 3.49 -0.61
CA PRO A 30 15.46 2.96 -1.26
C PRO A 30 16.74 3.63 -0.74
N ARG A 31 17.81 2.85 -0.59
CA ARG A 31 19.14 3.30 -0.11
C ARG A 31 20.24 2.61 -0.91
N GLY A 32 21.46 3.18 -0.89
CA GLY A 32 22.64 2.61 -1.55
C GLY A 32 22.40 2.33 -3.04
N GLU A 33 22.84 1.16 -3.51
CA GLU A 33 22.68 0.74 -4.91
C GLU A 33 21.24 0.77 -5.42
N ARG A 34 20.25 0.48 -4.54
CA ARG A 34 18.84 0.54 -4.93
C ARG A 34 18.39 1.96 -5.22
N LEU A 35 18.88 2.94 -4.44
CA LEU A 35 18.60 4.35 -4.67
C LEU A 35 19.25 4.83 -5.95
N GLU A 36 20.51 4.49 -6.20
CA GLU A 36 21.21 4.87 -7.43
C GLU A 36 20.52 4.32 -8.67
N ARG A 37 20.05 3.06 -8.61
CA ARG A 37 19.24 2.48 -9.68
C ARG A 37 17.93 3.23 -9.92
N VAL A 38 17.26 3.70 -8.87
CA VAL A 38 16.04 4.52 -8.99
C VAL A 38 16.34 5.86 -9.65
N LYS A 39 17.44 6.52 -9.25
CA LYS A 39 17.88 7.80 -9.83
C LYS A 39 18.27 7.70 -11.30
N GLN A 40 18.80 6.56 -11.73
CA GLN A 40 19.13 6.28 -13.13
C GLN A 40 17.90 6.04 -14.01
N SER A 41 16.70 5.95 -13.43
CA SER A 41 15.48 5.81 -14.22
C SER A 41 15.28 7.04 -15.11
N PRO A 42 14.91 6.88 -16.39
CA PRO A 42 14.52 7.99 -17.26
C PRO A 42 13.38 8.84 -16.67
N ASN A 43 12.59 8.26 -15.77
CA ASN A 43 11.45 8.89 -15.11
C ASN A 43 11.79 9.57 -13.79
N TYR A 44 13.05 9.53 -13.34
CA TYR A 44 13.47 10.26 -12.16
C TYR A 44 13.96 11.65 -12.57
N ARG A 45 13.16 12.69 -12.29
CA ARG A 45 13.42 14.08 -12.70
C ARG A 45 13.01 15.03 -11.59
N ASN A 46 13.74 16.13 -11.41
CA ASN A 46 13.46 17.14 -10.37
C ASN A 46 13.43 16.57 -8.93
N GLY A 47 14.27 15.56 -8.64
CA GLY A 47 14.40 14.97 -7.31
C GLY A 47 13.31 13.94 -6.93
N ALA A 48 12.41 13.60 -7.84
CA ALA A 48 11.36 12.60 -7.61
C ALA A 48 11.14 11.71 -8.85
N PHE A 49 10.55 10.54 -8.62
CA PHE A 49 10.04 9.72 -9.70
C PHE A 49 8.74 10.33 -10.24
N GLN A 50 8.63 10.44 -11.56
CA GLN A 50 7.46 10.94 -12.25
C GLN A 50 6.84 9.80 -13.06
N ASN A 51 5.55 9.52 -12.84
CA ASN A 51 4.83 8.50 -13.62
C ASN A 51 4.75 8.90 -15.11
N LEU A 52 4.68 7.92 -16.00
CA LEU A 52 4.55 8.14 -17.45
C LEU A 52 3.26 8.88 -17.82
N HIS A 53 2.19 8.59 -17.10
CA HIS A 53 0.92 9.28 -17.20
C HIS A 53 0.67 10.03 -15.90
N GLU A 54 0.08 11.22 -16.03
CA GLU A 54 -0.33 11.99 -14.87
C GLU A 54 -1.27 11.15 -14.01
N THR A 55 -0.83 10.85 -12.78
CA THR A 55 -1.63 10.12 -11.82
C THR A 55 -2.08 11.12 -10.77
N THR A 56 -3.33 11.52 -10.82
CA THR A 56 -3.91 12.36 -9.79
C THR A 56 -3.94 11.57 -8.48
N LEU A 57 -3.08 11.93 -7.53
CA LEU A 57 -2.96 11.25 -6.24
C LEU A 57 -4.25 11.32 -5.40
N MET A 58 -5.05 12.37 -5.61
CA MET A 58 -6.37 12.54 -5.02
C MET A 58 -7.38 12.81 -6.12
N THR A 59 -8.22 11.83 -6.38
CA THR A 59 -9.29 11.91 -7.36
C THR A 59 -10.56 12.56 -6.80
N SER A 60 -10.57 12.91 -5.51
CA SER A 60 -11.68 13.59 -4.83
C SER A 60 -11.32 15.01 -4.45
N ASP A 61 -12.30 15.90 -4.48
CA ASP A 61 -12.16 17.29 -4.01
C ASP A 61 -11.98 17.41 -2.49
N ARG A 62 -12.09 16.29 -1.76
CA ARG A 62 -11.91 16.20 -0.31
C ARG A 62 -10.46 16.43 0.08
N GLY A 63 -10.22 16.99 1.27
CA GLY A 63 -8.87 17.21 1.79
C GLY A 63 -8.15 15.90 2.15
N ARG A 64 -6.81 15.92 2.20
CA ARG A 64 -5.98 14.74 2.56
C ARG A 64 -6.39 14.14 3.91
N PHE A 65 -6.63 15.00 4.89
CA PHE A 65 -7.01 14.59 6.25
C PHE A 65 -8.39 13.92 6.27
N GLU A 66 -9.35 14.51 5.56
CA GLU A 66 -10.69 13.94 5.42
C GLU A 66 -10.63 12.58 4.71
N GLY A 67 -9.81 12.43 3.67
CA GLY A 67 -9.58 11.16 3.00
C GLY A 67 -8.97 10.07 3.91
N ILE A 68 -8.06 10.44 4.81
CA ILE A 68 -7.49 9.52 5.81
C ILE A 68 -8.55 9.10 6.83
N LEU A 69 -9.34 10.04 7.36
CA LEU A 69 -10.42 9.71 8.30
C LEU A 69 -11.47 8.82 7.65
N ASP A 70 -11.88 9.13 6.42
CA ASP A 70 -12.80 8.31 5.65
C ASP A 70 -12.21 6.91 5.44
N PHE A 71 -10.95 6.79 5.03
CA PHE A 71 -10.30 5.48 4.87
C PHE A 71 -10.28 4.66 6.16
N LEU A 72 -10.00 5.28 7.31
CA LEU A 72 -9.87 4.58 8.60
C LEU A 72 -11.22 4.17 9.20
N PHE A 73 -12.26 4.99 9.03
CA PHE A 73 -13.53 4.83 9.75
C PHE A 73 -14.73 4.50 8.87
N ARG A 74 -14.62 4.62 7.54
CA ARG A 74 -15.71 4.28 6.63
C ARG A 74 -16.00 2.78 6.69
N LYS A 75 -17.27 2.45 6.92
CA LYS A 75 -17.77 1.10 6.74
C LYS A 75 -17.96 0.84 5.25
N ILE A 76 -17.32 -0.20 4.73
CA ILE A 76 -17.50 -0.66 3.35
C ILE A 76 -18.29 -1.97 3.41
N GLU A 77 -19.48 -1.96 2.83
CA GLU A 77 -20.32 -3.15 2.70
C GLU A 77 -19.82 -4.03 1.55
N GLY A 78 -20.03 -5.34 1.63
CA GLY A 78 -19.64 -6.28 0.57
C GLY A 78 -18.13 -6.53 0.42
N LEU A 79 -17.29 -6.13 1.39
CA LEU A 79 -15.84 -6.42 1.37
C LEU A 79 -15.52 -7.91 1.38
N ARG A 80 -16.43 -8.74 1.88
CA ARG A 80 -16.31 -10.19 1.89
C ARG A 80 -17.53 -10.77 1.20
N PRO A 81 -17.34 -11.74 0.30
CA PRO A 81 -18.47 -12.43 -0.30
C PRO A 81 -19.20 -13.23 0.78
N GLU A 82 -20.54 -13.29 0.69
CA GLU A 82 -21.37 -14.05 1.62
C GLU A 82 -21.11 -15.56 1.55
N GLN A 83 -20.63 -16.01 0.39
CA GLN A 83 -20.26 -17.39 0.12
C GLN A 83 -18.79 -17.48 -0.29
N PRO A 84 -18.11 -18.60 -0.01
CA PRO A 84 -16.73 -18.80 -0.45
C PRO A 84 -16.59 -18.66 -1.96
N VAL A 85 -15.57 -17.92 -2.41
CA VAL A 85 -15.21 -17.88 -3.84
C VAL A 85 -14.74 -19.29 -4.25
N LYS A 86 -15.34 -19.84 -5.30
CA LYS A 86 -14.98 -21.16 -5.80
C LYS A 86 -13.57 -21.13 -6.41
N ALA A 87 -12.60 -21.68 -5.69
CA ALA A 87 -11.26 -21.92 -6.23
C ALA A 87 -11.27 -23.18 -7.10
N VAL A 88 -10.79 -23.07 -8.34
CA VAL A 88 -10.60 -24.21 -9.25
C VAL A 88 -9.12 -24.56 -9.28
N LYS A 89 -8.77 -25.79 -8.89
CA LYS A 89 -7.39 -26.28 -8.99
C LYS A 89 -7.13 -26.74 -10.41
N THR A 90 -6.51 -25.87 -11.22
CA THR A 90 -6.09 -26.19 -12.58
C THR A 90 -4.79 -26.99 -12.58
N ASP A 91 -4.76 -28.15 -13.24
CA ASP A 91 -3.53 -28.93 -13.43
C ASP A 91 -2.75 -28.36 -14.61
N LEU A 92 -1.78 -27.49 -14.32
CA LEU A 92 -1.00 -26.77 -15.34
C LEU A 92 -0.22 -27.70 -16.28
N ARG A 93 0.09 -28.93 -15.84
CA ARG A 93 0.83 -29.91 -16.65
C ARG A 93 -0.01 -30.53 -17.74
N LYS A 94 -1.34 -30.38 -17.66
CA LYS A 94 -2.28 -30.88 -18.66
C LYS A 94 -2.59 -29.85 -19.75
N ILE A 95 -2.12 -28.61 -19.60
CA ILE A 95 -2.32 -27.56 -20.60
C ILE A 95 -1.40 -27.84 -21.79
N GLY A 96 -1.97 -27.87 -22.99
CA GLY A 96 -1.21 -28.07 -24.24
C GLY A 96 -0.26 -26.91 -24.49
N LYS A 97 0.91 -27.18 -25.07
CA LYS A 97 1.91 -26.12 -25.36
C LYS A 97 1.43 -25.09 -26.40
N ASP A 98 0.50 -25.51 -27.25
CA ASP A 98 -0.06 -24.69 -28.32
C ASP A 98 -1.40 -24.06 -27.90
N GLU A 99 -1.82 -24.22 -26.64
CA GLU A 99 -3.05 -23.64 -26.12
C GLU A 99 -2.82 -22.22 -25.59
N GLU A 100 -3.59 -21.26 -26.09
CA GLU A 100 -3.63 -19.89 -25.56
C GLU A 100 -4.57 -19.83 -24.35
N VAL A 101 -4.04 -20.06 -23.15
CA VAL A 101 -4.82 -20.03 -21.92
C VAL A 101 -4.26 -19.07 -20.88
N LEU A 102 -5.15 -18.47 -20.09
CA LEU A 102 -4.82 -17.66 -18.92
C LEU A 102 -5.30 -18.36 -17.66
N VAL A 103 -4.39 -18.57 -16.71
CA VAL A 103 -4.70 -19.11 -15.38
C VAL A 103 -4.59 -17.99 -14.35
N TRP A 104 -5.70 -17.68 -13.69
CA TRP A 104 -5.76 -16.69 -12.62
C TRP A 104 -5.45 -17.33 -11.26
N PHE A 105 -4.44 -16.84 -10.55
CA PHE A 105 -3.99 -17.41 -9.26
C PHE A 105 -4.59 -16.76 -8.01
N GLY A 106 -5.41 -15.73 -8.18
CA GLY A 106 -5.86 -14.88 -7.08
C GLY A 106 -5.21 -13.51 -7.17
#